data_AF-A0A844GVE8-F1
#
_entry.id   AF-A0A844GVE8-F1
#
_cell.length_a   1.000
_cell.length_b   1.000
_cell.length_c   1.000
_cell.angle_alpha   90.00
_cell.angle_beta   90.00
_cell.angle_gamma   90.00
#
_symmetry.space_group_name_H-M   'P 1'
#
loop_
_entity.id
_entity.type
_entity.pdbx_description
1 polymer ?
#
loop_
_entity_poly.entity_id
_entity_poly.type
_entity_poly.pdbx_seq_one_letter_code
_entity_poly.pdbx_strand_id
1 'polypeptide(L)'
;MSSFTKINLLCQPTQSAWLEQALDNLDLILLDHSHCERKAAGVAVNFLFRYPAHEDLVYQLTAIAQEELEHFEQVNQWLKRKNIPLAPLKPSPYGATLKQAIRKQEPHRLLDSLLVSALIEARSHERLGLLAQHCPDLELAKFYRGLMASEARHYGIYWVLATQYFDRTIVDLRLSELAQLESDTLSNLHPEPRIHS
;
A
#
# COMPACT_ATOMS: atom_id res chain seq x y z
N MET A 1 10.12 -27.95 5.96
CA MET A 1 10.38 -27.20 4.72
C MET A 1 9.27 -26.18 4.56
N SER A 2 9.52 -24.91 4.91
CA SER A 2 8.53 -23.86 4.71
C SER A 2 8.43 -23.59 3.22
N SER A 3 7.33 -24.02 2.60
CA SER A 3 6.98 -23.62 1.24
C SER A 3 6.77 -22.11 1.28
N PHE A 4 7.72 -21.34 0.75
CA PHE A 4 7.49 -19.93 0.48
C PHE A 4 6.43 -19.82 -0.61
N THR A 5 5.16 -19.81 -0.19
CA THR A 5 4.04 -19.54 -1.09
C THR A 5 4.25 -18.13 -1.63
N LYS A 6 4.57 -18.01 -2.92
CA LYS A 6 4.61 -16.72 -3.61
C LYS A 6 3.18 -16.16 -3.57
N ILE A 7 2.95 -15.12 -2.77
CA ILE A 7 1.65 -14.48 -2.66
C ILE A 7 1.50 -13.56 -3.87
N ASN A 8 0.69 -13.95 -4.85
CA ASN A 8 0.40 -13.09 -6.01
C ASN A 8 -0.95 -12.38 -5.78
N LEU A 9 -0.89 -11.17 -5.22
CA LEU A 9 -2.08 -10.37 -4.90
C LEU A 9 -2.59 -9.56 -6.11
N LEU A 10 -1.71 -9.16 -7.03
CA LEU A 10 -2.04 -8.23 -8.10
C LEU A 10 -2.41 -8.97 -9.40
N CYS A 11 -3.47 -8.52 -10.07
CA CYS A 11 -3.91 -9.12 -11.34
C CYS A 11 -3.08 -8.65 -12.55
N GLN A 12 -2.69 -7.37 -12.56
CA GLN A 12 -1.96 -6.76 -13.67
C GLN A 12 -0.74 -5.98 -13.16
N PRO A 13 0.39 -6.00 -13.89
CA PRO A 13 1.54 -5.19 -13.54
C PRO A 13 1.26 -3.70 -13.77
N THR A 14 2.04 -2.84 -13.11
CA THR A 14 2.02 -1.40 -13.36
C THR A 14 2.39 -1.12 -14.83
N GLN A 15 1.60 -0.27 -15.48
CA GLN A 15 1.82 0.12 -16.88
C GLN A 15 3.06 1.03 -17.01
N SER A 16 3.80 0.92 -18.11
CA SER A 16 4.99 1.75 -18.36
C SER A 16 4.66 3.25 -18.37
N ALA A 17 3.47 3.63 -18.85
CA ALA A 17 3.02 5.01 -18.87
C ALA A 17 2.93 5.65 -17.47
N TRP A 18 2.61 4.86 -16.43
CA TRP A 18 2.68 5.34 -15.05
C TRP A 18 4.11 5.62 -14.62
N LEU A 19 5.05 4.73 -14.97
CA LEU A 19 6.45 4.89 -14.60
C LEU A 19 7.05 6.14 -15.27
N GLU A 20 6.78 6.35 -16.56
CA GLU A 20 7.19 7.56 -17.28
C GLU A 20 6.65 8.81 -16.60
N GLN A 21 5.33 8.86 -16.33
CA GLN A 21 4.70 9.99 -15.64
C GLN A 21 5.29 10.23 -14.24
N ALA A 22 5.57 9.16 -13.49
CA ALA A 22 6.12 9.25 -12.14
C ALA A 22 7.56 9.77 -12.14
N LEU A 23 8.41 9.31 -13.07
CA LEU A 23 9.80 9.75 -13.20
C LEU A 23 9.89 11.21 -13.64
N ASP A 24 8.98 11.68 -14.48
CA ASP A 24 8.89 13.09 -14.89
C ASP A 24 8.36 14.01 -13.77
N ASN A 25 7.78 13.45 -12.71
CA ASN A 25 7.10 14.20 -11.64
C ASN A 25 7.49 13.73 -10.23
N LEU A 26 8.76 13.37 -10.01
CA LEU A 26 9.24 12.77 -8.76
C LEU A 26 8.92 13.60 -7.50
N ASP A 27 8.89 14.93 -7.58
CA ASP A 27 8.57 15.78 -6.43
C ASP A 27 7.11 15.59 -5.97
N LEU A 28 6.18 15.46 -6.92
CA LEU A 28 4.76 15.19 -6.63
C LEU A 28 4.58 13.75 -6.12
N ILE A 29 5.33 12.79 -6.68
CA ILE A 29 5.34 11.41 -6.21
C ILE A 29 5.83 11.33 -4.76
N LEU A 30 6.93 11.99 -4.41
CA LEU A 30 7.44 12.05 -3.04
C LEU A 30 6.45 12.69 -2.07
N LEU A 31 5.80 13.79 -2.48
CA LEU A 31 4.81 14.45 -1.64
C LEU A 31 3.57 13.58 -1.42
N ASP A 32 3.08 12.89 -2.45
CA ASP A 32 1.99 11.93 -2.30
C ASP A 32 2.38 10.71 -1.48
N HIS A 33 3.61 10.23 -1.63
CA HIS A 33 4.15 9.12 -0.85
C HIS A 33 4.15 9.45 0.65
N SER A 34 4.60 10.65 1.03
CA SER A 34 4.48 11.13 2.41
C SER A 34 3.03 11.07 2.93
N HIS A 35 2.05 11.43 2.10
CA HIS A 35 0.64 11.26 2.48
C HIS A 35 0.23 9.79 2.60
N CYS A 36 0.74 8.91 1.74
CA CYS A 36 0.49 7.47 1.78
C CYS A 36 0.96 6.84 3.09
N GLU A 37 2.20 7.07 3.52
CA GLU A 37 2.73 6.45 4.76
C GLU A 37 1.92 6.89 5.98
N ARG A 38 1.60 8.19 6.06
CA ARG A 38 0.73 8.72 7.11
C ARG A 38 -0.67 8.10 7.08
N LYS A 39 -1.23 7.85 5.90
CA LYS A 39 -2.54 7.19 5.75
C LYS A 39 -2.44 5.71 6.15
N ALA A 40 -1.36 5.01 5.81
CA ALA A 40 -1.13 3.60 6.14
C ALA A 40 -1.04 3.41 7.67
N ALA A 41 -0.23 4.23 8.35
CA ALA A 41 -0.18 4.27 9.81
C ALA A 41 -1.57 4.52 10.43
N GLY A 42 -2.33 5.48 9.88
CA GLY A 42 -3.70 5.76 10.32
C GLY A 42 -4.67 4.59 10.11
N VAL A 43 -4.52 3.82 9.03
CA VAL A 43 -5.32 2.60 8.78
C VAL A 43 -5.00 1.54 9.82
N ALA A 44 -3.72 1.27 10.09
CA ALA A 44 -3.30 0.31 11.11
C ALA A 44 -3.84 0.68 12.50
N VAL A 45 -3.72 1.95 12.91
CA VAL A 45 -4.30 2.45 14.18
C VAL A 45 -5.83 2.29 14.23
N ASN A 46 -6.53 2.52 13.11
CA ASN A 46 -7.99 2.32 13.05
C ASN A 46 -8.39 0.85 13.28
N PHE A 47 -7.58 -0.11 12.83
CA PHE A 47 -7.81 -1.52 13.15
C PHE A 47 -7.66 -1.79 14.65
N LEU A 48 -6.64 -1.23 15.31
CA LEU A 48 -6.41 -1.39 16.75
C LEU A 48 -7.62 -0.95 17.57
N PHE A 49 -8.22 0.18 17.21
CA PHE A 49 -9.43 0.67 17.88
C PHE A 49 -10.67 -0.17 17.57
N ARG A 50 -10.80 -0.70 16.35
CA ARG A 50 -12.00 -1.42 15.92
C ARG A 50 -12.00 -2.88 16.38
N TYR A 51 -10.84 -3.51 16.47
CA TYR A 51 -10.69 -4.93 16.77
C TYR A 51 -9.76 -5.19 17.97
N PRO A 52 -9.99 -4.55 19.14
CA PRO A 52 -9.05 -4.60 20.27
C PRO A 52 -8.91 -6.00 20.90
N ALA A 53 -9.86 -6.91 20.64
CA ALA A 53 -9.83 -8.28 21.14
C ALA A 53 -9.09 -9.28 20.21
N HIS A 54 -8.58 -8.84 19.06
CA HIS A 54 -7.83 -9.70 18.12
C HIS A 54 -6.34 -9.55 18.42
N GLU A 55 -5.82 -10.31 19.39
CA GLU A 55 -4.47 -10.14 19.95
C GLU A 55 -3.35 -10.13 18.90
N ASP A 56 -3.31 -11.11 17.99
CA ASP A 56 -2.30 -11.15 16.92
C ASP A 56 -2.40 -9.95 15.97
N LEU A 57 -3.62 -9.50 15.66
CA LEU A 57 -3.85 -8.30 14.86
C LEU A 57 -3.32 -7.06 15.59
N VAL A 58 -3.58 -6.96 16.88
CA VAL A 58 -3.11 -5.83 17.71
C VAL A 58 -1.59 -5.74 17.69
N TYR A 59 -0.90 -6.85 17.93
CA TYR A 59 0.57 -6.86 17.91
C TYR A 59 1.14 -6.51 16.54
N GLN A 60 0.67 -7.18 15.48
CA GLN A 60 1.21 -7.01 14.13
C GLN A 60 0.93 -5.59 13.57
N LEU A 61 -0.29 -5.07 13.77
CA LEU A 61 -0.64 -3.75 13.26
C LEU A 61 -0.10 -2.60 14.12
N THR A 62 0.27 -2.86 15.37
CA THR A 62 1.05 -1.88 16.16
C THR A 62 2.45 -1.70 15.57
N ALA A 63 3.12 -2.80 15.21
CA ALA A 63 4.44 -2.76 14.58
C ALA A 63 4.38 -2.06 13.21
N ILE A 64 3.39 -2.39 12.37
CA ILE A 64 3.17 -1.69 11.09
C ILE A 64 2.93 -0.20 11.32
N ALA A 65 2.07 0.18 12.27
CA ALA A 65 1.81 1.61 12.51
C ALA A 65 3.07 2.40 12.91
N GLN A 66 3.98 1.78 13.68
CA GLN A 66 5.26 2.38 14.04
C GLN A 66 6.18 2.49 12.83
N GLU A 67 6.34 1.41 12.07
CA GLU A 67 7.17 1.37 10.87
C GLU A 67 6.71 2.38 9.81
N GLU A 68 5.40 2.53 9.60
CA GLU A 68 4.87 3.52 8.66
C GLU A 68 5.07 4.97 9.09
N LEU A 69 5.09 5.24 10.40
CA LEU A 69 5.46 6.56 10.90
C LEU A 69 6.96 6.83 10.74
N GLU A 70 7.80 5.79 10.83
CA GLU A 70 9.22 5.90 10.50
C GLU A 70 9.43 6.17 9.00
N HIS A 71 8.71 5.46 8.12
CA HIS A 71 8.71 5.73 6.69
C HIS A 71 8.24 7.16 6.38
N PHE A 72 7.13 7.59 6.98
CA PHE A 72 6.61 8.95 6.84
C PHE A 72 7.66 10.01 7.18
N GLU A 73 8.36 9.84 8.30
CA GLU A 73 9.45 10.73 8.70
C GLU A 73 10.61 10.71 7.69
N GLN A 74 11.02 9.53 7.22
CA GLN A 74 12.08 9.40 6.22
C GLN A 74 11.70 10.08 4.88
N VAL A 75 10.47 9.91 4.39
CA VAL A 75 9.99 10.60 3.19
C VAL A 75 9.98 12.12 3.40
N ASN A 76 9.58 12.60 4.58
CA ASN A 76 9.61 14.04 4.90
C ASN A 76 11.04 14.61 4.95
N GLN A 77 12.03 13.83 5.37
CA GLN A 77 13.43 14.22 5.28
C GLN A 77 13.88 14.39 3.82
N TRP A 78 13.38 13.55 2.90
CA TRP A 78 13.58 13.72 1.46
C TRP A 78 12.89 14.96 0.91
N LEU A 79 11.64 15.23 1.29
CA LEU A 79 10.93 16.46 0.91
C LEU A 79 11.74 17.69 1.34
N LYS A 80 12.22 17.72 2.59
CA LYS A 80 13.08 18.78 3.11
C LYS A 80 14.39 18.90 2.32
N ARG A 81 15.06 17.79 2.03
CA ARG A 81 16.32 17.76 1.26
C ARG A 81 16.16 18.33 -0.14
N LYS A 82 15.01 18.09 -0.79
CA LYS A 82 14.68 18.61 -2.13
C LYS A 82 13.94 19.95 -2.11
N ASN A 83 13.76 20.57 -0.94
CA ASN A 83 13.02 21.82 -0.76
C ASN A 83 11.58 21.76 -1.30
N ILE A 84 10.93 20.60 -1.17
CA ILE A 84 9.54 20.38 -1.55
C ILE A 84 8.67 20.68 -0.32
N PRO A 85 7.77 21.68 -0.37
CA PRO A 85 6.91 22.00 0.75
C PRO A 85 5.85 20.93 0.97
N LEU A 86 5.53 20.65 2.23
CA LEU A 86 4.34 19.89 2.58
C LEU A 86 3.11 20.68 2.15
N ALA A 87 2.32 20.09 1.25
CA ALA A 87 1.09 20.68 0.73
C ALA A 87 0.01 19.62 0.56
N PRO A 88 -1.27 20.00 0.61
CA PRO A 88 -2.36 19.10 0.26
C PRO A 88 -2.28 18.74 -1.23
N LEU A 89 -2.48 17.45 -1.54
CA LEU A 89 -2.67 16.97 -2.90
C LEU A 89 -4.08 16.42 -3.06
N LYS A 90 -4.70 16.64 -4.22
CA LYS A 90 -5.93 15.93 -4.57
C LYS A 90 -5.58 14.44 -4.74
N PRO A 91 -6.21 13.51 -4.00
CA PRO A 91 -5.90 12.08 -4.11
C PRO A 91 -6.39 11.52 -5.45
N SER A 92 -5.75 10.43 -5.91
CA SER A 92 -6.31 9.59 -6.97
C SER A 92 -7.58 8.87 -6.48
N PRO A 93 -8.44 8.35 -7.39
CA PRO A 93 -9.64 7.61 -6.98
C PRO A 93 -9.31 6.27 -6.30
N TYR A 94 -8.10 5.73 -6.48
CA TYR A 94 -7.69 4.39 -6.06
C TYR A 94 -8.10 4.01 -4.64
N GLY A 95 -7.61 4.74 -3.63
CA GLY A 95 -7.90 4.43 -2.23
C GLY A 95 -9.37 4.61 -1.87
N ALA A 96 -10.09 5.50 -2.55
CA ALA A 96 -11.51 5.70 -2.32
C ALA A 96 -12.33 4.55 -2.93
N THR A 97 -12.01 4.12 -4.15
CA THR A 97 -12.67 3.00 -4.84
C THR A 97 -12.54 1.71 -4.05
N LEU A 98 -11.32 1.35 -3.60
CA LEU A 98 -11.10 0.15 -2.80
C LEU A 98 -11.82 0.20 -1.45
N LYS A 99 -11.83 1.36 -0.77
CA LYS A 99 -12.56 1.53 0.48
C LYS A 99 -14.08 1.38 0.32
N GLN A 100 -14.64 1.79 -0.82
CA GLN A 100 -16.06 1.63 -1.10
C GLN A 100 -16.46 0.16 -1.28
N ALA A 101 -15.53 -0.71 -1.69
CA ALA A 101 -15.77 -2.13 -1.83
C ALA A 101 -15.82 -2.89 -0.50
N ILE A 102 -15.41 -2.27 0.62
CA ILE A 102 -15.43 -2.89 1.95
C ILE A 102 -16.88 -3.08 2.41
N ARG A 103 -17.29 -4.34 2.62
CA ARG A 103 -18.59 -4.68 3.19
C ARG A 103 -18.72 -4.10 4.60
N LYS A 104 -19.93 -3.64 4.96
CA LYS A 104 -20.14 -2.88 6.20
C LYS A 104 -20.36 -3.76 7.43
N GLN A 105 -20.87 -4.97 7.24
CA GLN A 105 -21.25 -5.90 8.30
C GLN A 105 -20.08 -6.79 8.70
N GLU A 106 -19.94 -7.03 9.99
CA GLU A 106 -19.00 -8.04 10.50
C GLU A 106 -19.54 -9.47 10.23
N PRO A 107 -18.67 -10.46 10.02
CA PRO A 107 -17.20 -10.37 10.04
C PRO A 107 -16.59 -9.99 8.68
N HIS A 108 -17.42 -9.78 7.64
CA HIS A 108 -16.96 -9.48 6.29
C HIS A 108 -16.16 -8.17 6.17
N ARG A 109 -16.47 -7.18 7.01
CA ARG A 109 -15.77 -5.91 7.06
C ARG A 109 -14.30 -6.09 7.45
N LEU A 110 -14.00 -6.90 8.46
CA LEU A 110 -12.63 -7.20 8.86
C LEU A 110 -11.86 -7.84 7.69
N LEU A 111 -12.41 -8.90 7.10
CA LEU A 111 -11.80 -9.59 5.96
C LEU A 111 -11.49 -8.62 4.81
N ASP A 112 -12.48 -7.87 4.37
CA ASP A 112 -12.34 -6.93 3.26
C ASP A 112 -11.31 -5.83 3.57
N SER A 113 -11.29 -5.33 4.81
CA SER A 113 -10.33 -4.30 5.21
C SER A 113 -8.89 -4.82 5.19
N LEU A 114 -8.66 -6.05 5.67
CA LEU A 114 -7.34 -6.70 5.63
C LEU A 114 -6.89 -6.92 4.18
N LEU A 115 -7.76 -7.44 3.32
CA LEU A 115 -7.44 -7.70 1.90
C LEU A 115 -7.21 -6.41 1.10
N VAL A 116 -8.02 -5.38 1.32
CA VAL A 116 -7.80 -4.05 0.70
C VAL A 116 -6.45 -3.49 1.15
N SER A 117 -6.10 -3.61 2.43
CA SER A 117 -4.80 -3.15 2.92
C SER A 117 -3.66 -3.95 2.26
N ALA A 118 -3.77 -5.28 2.19
CA ALA A 118 -2.80 -6.12 1.50
C ALA A 118 -2.58 -5.73 0.03
N LEU A 119 -3.66 -5.40 -0.69
CA LEU A 119 -3.59 -4.97 -2.10
C LEU A 119 -2.88 -3.61 -2.25
N ILE A 120 -3.17 -2.66 -1.36
CA ILE A 120 -2.53 -1.33 -1.38
C ILE A 120 -1.03 -1.47 -1.15
N GLU A 121 -0.61 -2.20 -0.12
CA GLU A 121 0.80 -2.47 0.19
C GLU A 121 1.49 -3.25 -0.94
N ALA A 122 0.81 -4.22 -1.57
CA ALA A 122 1.36 -4.95 -2.71
C ALA A 122 1.60 -4.06 -3.93
N ARG A 123 0.67 -3.12 -4.22
CA ARG A 123 0.87 -2.15 -5.31
C ARG A 123 1.95 -1.14 -4.97
N SER A 124 2.04 -0.68 -3.71
CA SER A 124 3.13 0.15 -3.21
C SER A 124 4.47 -0.56 -3.40
N HIS A 125 4.60 -1.80 -2.95
CA HIS A 125 5.79 -2.63 -3.15
C HIS A 125 6.24 -2.66 -4.62
N GLU A 126 5.32 -2.97 -5.55
CA GLU A 126 5.64 -3.04 -6.98
C GLU A 126 6.12 -1.68 -7.51
N ARG A 127 5.37 -0.61 -7.24
CA ARG A 127 5.66 0.73 -7.77
C ARG A 127 6.90 1.35 -7.18
N LEU A 128 7.14 1.19 -5.87
CA LEU A 128 8.39 1.59 -5.24
C LEU A 128 9.57 0.79 -5.77
N GLY A 129 9.39 -0.50 -6.09
CA GLY A 129 10.40 -1.31 -6.77
C GLY A 129 10.76 -0.77 -8.16
N LEU A 130 9.77 -0.37 -8.95
CA LEU A 130 10.00 0.27 -10.26
C LEU A 130 10.75 1.59 -10.11
N LEU A 131 10.35 2.45 -9.17
CA LEU A 131 11.08 3.69 -8.87
C LEU A 131 12.51 3.39 -8.41
N ALA A 132 12.72 2.39 -7.56
CA ALA A 132 14.05 1.97 -7.11
C ALA A 132 14.95 1.43 -8.22
N GLN A 133 14.38 0.94 -9.31
CA GLN A 133 15.11 0.42 -10.47
C GLN A 133 15.42 1.51 -11.51
N HIS A 134 14.48 2.44 -11.71
CA HIS A 134 14.51 3.37 -12.84
C HIS A 134 14.74 4.84 -12.45
N CYS A 135 14.72 5.19 -11.16
CA CYS A 135 14.97 6.56 -10.71
C CYS A 135 16.42 6.98 -11.05
N PRO A 136 16.61 8.13 -11.74
CA PRO A 136 17.93 8.60 -12.13
C PRO A 136 18.78 9.08 -10.94
N ASP A 137 18.14 9.52 -9.86
CA ASP A 137 18.81 9.87 -8.60
C ASP A 137 19.09 8.59 -7.81
N LEU A 138 20.36 8.14 -7.82
CA LEU A 138 20.78 6.86 -7.25
C LEU A 138 20.55 6.78 -5.73
N GLU A 139 20.61 7.90 -5.01
CA GLU A 139 20.36 7.91 -3.57
C GLU A 139 18.86 7.75 -3.29
N LEU A 140 18.02 8.42 -4.09
CA LEU A 140 16.57 8.26 -4.01
C LEU A 140 16.14 6.85 -4.44
N ALA A 141 16.78 6.29 -5.47
CA ALA A 141 16.57 4.91 -5.89
C ALA A 141 16.91 3.90 -4.77
N LYS A 142 18.02 4.13 -4.05
CA LYS A 142 18.40 3.32 -2.89
C LYS A 142 17.38 3.44 -1.75
N PHE A 143 16.85 4.64 -1.52
CA PHE A 143 15.79 4.86 -0.54
C PHE A 143 14.53 4.07 -0.87
N TYR A 144 14.01 4.19 -2.10
CA TYR A 144 12.83 3.41 -2.52
C TYR A 144 13.04 1.90 -2.43
N ARG A 145 14.27 1.41 -2.69
CA ARG A 145 14.60 0.00 -2.51
C ARG A 145 14.48 -0.46 -1.06
N GLY A 146 14.82 0.41 -0.11
CA GLY A 146 14.65 0.16 1.32
C GLY A 146 13.18 -0.01 1.68
N LEU A 147 12.35 0.97 1.30
CA LEU A 147 10.91 0.95 1.58
C LEU A 147 10.21 -0.25 0.91
N MET A 148 10.55 -0.56 -0.35
CA MET A 148 10.05 -1.72 -1.07
C MET A 148 10.16 -3.03 -0.25
N ALA A 149 11.24 -3.22 0.52
CA ALA A 149 11.42 -4.41 1.34
C ALA A 149 10.48 -4.47 2.55
N SER A 150 10.07 -3.31 3.09
CA SER A 150 9.09 -3.21 4.17
C SER A 150 7.66 -3.46 3.69
N GLU A 151 7.28 -2.85 2.55
CA GLU A 151 6.00 -3.12 1.88
C GLU A 151 5.76 -4.61 1.63
N ALA A 152 6.84 -5.33 1.28
CA ALA A 152 6.80 -6.79 1.07
C ALA A 152 6.34 -7.56 2.31
N ARG A 153 6.76 -7.11 3.49
CA ARG A 153 6.35 -7.68 4.77
C ARG A 153 4.94 -7.26 5.12
N HIS A 154 4.57 -6.01 4.87
CA HIS A 154 3.26 -5.46 5.23
C HIS A 154 2.12 -6.18 4.51
N TYR A 155 2.17 -6.33 3.18
CA TYR A 155 1.13 -7.09 2.48
C TYR A 155 1.05 -8.54 2.95
N GLY A 156 2.21 -9.13 3.29
CA GLY A 156 2.30 -10.49 3.84
C GLY A 156 1.60 -10.61 5.19
N ILE A 157 1.78 -9.64 6.09
CA ILE A 157 1.12 -9.59 7.40
C ILE A 157 -0.40 -9.48 7.23
N TYR A 158 -0.89 -8.55 6.40
CA TYR A 158 -2.33 -8.41 6.16
C TYR A 158 -2.94 -9.68 5.57
N TRP A 159 -2.25 -10.34 4.63
CA TRP A 159 -2.64 -11.62 4.08
C TRP A 159 -2.71 -12.73 5.15
N VAL A 160 -1.66 -12.86 5.97
CA VAL A 160 -1.61 -13.85 7.06
C VAL A 160 -2.77 -13.64 8.02
N LEU A 161 -3.02 -12.41 8.48
CA LEU A 161 -4.15 -12.09 9.35
C LEU A 161 -5.49 -12.48 8.71
N ALA A 162 -5.69 -12.22 7.41
CA ALA A 162 -6.91 -12.62 6.71
C ALA A 162 -7.08 -14.14 6.68
N THR A 163 -6.03 -14.88 6.33
CA THR A 163 -6.07 -16.37 6.28
C THR A 163 -6.09 -17.06 7.65
N GLN A 164 -5.74 -16.34 8.72
CA GLN A 164 -5.83 -16.83 10.09
C GLN A 164 -7.24 -16.71 10.65
N TYR A 165 -7.92 -15.58 10.39
CA TYR A 165 -9.26 -15.33 10.93
C TYR A 165 -10.41 -15.88 10.08
N PHE A 166 -10.14 -16.23 8.82
CA PHE A 166 -11.16 -16.67 7.87
C PHE A 166 -10.74 -17.92 7.11
N ASP A 167 -11.72 -18.72 6.69
CA ASP A 167 -11.46 -19.87 5.83
C ASP A 167 -10.76 -19.47 4.53
N ARG A 168 -9.75 -20.24 4.15
CA ARG A 168 -8.90 -19.93 3.00
C ARG A 168 -9.68 -19.79 1.69
N THR A 169 -10.72 -20.59 1.50
CA THR A 169 -11.57 -20.55 0.29
C THR A 169 -12.32 -19.22 0.20
N ILE A 170 -12.80 -18.71 1.33
CA ILE A 170 -13.49 -17.41 1.42
C ILE A 170 -12.51 -16.27 1.13
N VAL A 171 -11.31 -16.36 1.70
CA VAL A 171 -10.24 -15.38 1.50
C VAL A 171 -9.82 -15.32 0.03
N ASP A 172 -9.53 -16.46 -0.59
CA ASP A 172 -9.09 -16.55 -1.99
C ASP A 172 -10.16 -16.01 -2.95
N LEU A 173 -11.43 -16.38 -2.74
CA LEU A 173 -12.54 -15.87 -3.55
C LEU A 173 -12.65 -14.35 -3.45
N ARG A 174 -12.64 -13.82 -2.22
CA ARG A 174 -12.79 -12.38 -2.00
C ARG A 174 -11.58 -11.57 -2.46
N LEU A 175 -10.37 -12.12 -2.30
CA LEU A 175 -9.16 -11.51 -2.84
C LEU A 175 -9.27 -11.38 -4.37
N SER A 176 -9.70 -12.43 -5.07
CA SER A 176 -9.85 -12.39 -6.53
C SER A 176 -10.78 -11.26 -6.99
N GLU A 177 -11.89 -11.04 -6.29
CA GLU A 177 -12.83 -9.96 -6.60
C GLU A 177 -12.20 -8.56 -6.39
N LEU A 178 -11.52 -8.38 -5.25
CA LEU A 178 -10.91 -7.10 -4.90
C LEU A 178 -9.68 -6.78 -5.76
N ALA A 179 -8.89 -7.80 -6.12
CA ALA A 179 -7.73 -7.67 -6.99
C ALA A 179 -8.14 -7.29 -8.43
N GLN A 180 -9.28 -7.83 -8.92
CA GLN A 180 -9.82 -7.39 -10.20
C GLN A 180 -10.26 -5.92 -10.16
N LEU A 181 -10.97 -5.52 -9.09
CA LEU A 181 -11.37 -4.11 -8.91
C LEU A 181 -10.15 -3.18 -8.82
N GLU A 182 -9.11 -3.58 -8.10
CA GLU A 182 -7.83 -2.86 -8.01
C GLU A 182 -7.22 -2.64 -9.39
N SER A 183 -7.11 -3.70 -10.17
CA SER A 183 -6.59 -3.67 -11.53
C SER A 183 -7.43 -2.78 -12.45
N ASP A 184 -8.76 -2.91 -12.39
CA ASP A 184 -9.68 -2.10 -13.20
C ASP A 184 -9.56 -0.61 -12.85
N THR A 185 -9.33 -0.30 -11.57
CA THR A 185 -9.16 1.08 -11.08
C THR A 185 -7.89 1.73 -11.64
N LEU A 186 -6.85 0.94 -11.89
CA LEU A 186 -5.57 1.38 -12.47
C LEU A 186 -5.47 1.16 -13.99
N SER A 187 -6.54 0.71 -14.64
CA SER A 187 -6.54 0.40 -16.08
C SER A 187 -6.33 1.64 -16.96
N ASN A 188 -6.79 2.81 -16.49
CA ASN A 188 -6.60 4.09 -17.14
C ASN A 188 -5.65 4.94 -16.29
N LEU A 189 -4.61 5.48 -16.93
CA LEU A 189 -3.66 6.38 -16.28
C LEU A 189 -4.38 7.63 -15.77
N HIS A 190 -4.30 7.89 -14.46
CA HIS A 190 -4.85 9.12 -13.90
C HIS A 190 -3.96 10.32 -14.27
N PRO A 191 -4.54 11.49 -14.60
CA PRO A 191 -3.79 12.63 -15.13
C PRO A 191 -2.82 13.26 -14.12
N GLU A 192 -3.11 13.15 -12.83
CA GLU A 192 -2.24 13.64 -11.76
C GLU A 192 -1.33 12.51 -11.24
N PRO A 193 0.00 12.71 -11.16
CA PRO A 193 0.95 11.69 -10.70
C PRO A 193 0.81 11.46 -9.19
N ARG A 194 0.49 10.22 -8.81
CA ARG A 194 0.38 9.75 -7.42
C ARG A 194 1.03 8.38 -7.32
N ILE A 195 1.36 7.94 -6.10
CA ILE A 195 1.85 6.57 -5.89
C ILE A 195 0.82 5.57 -6.42
N HIS A 196 -0.47 5.85 -6.28
CA HIS A 196 -1.58 5.02 -6.76
C HIS A 196 -2.44 5.70 -7.84
N SER A 197 -1.83 6.45 -8.79
CA SER A 197 -2.49 7.00 -10.00
C SER A 197 -2.51 6.05 -11.19
#